data_AF-A0A3M7FDQ6-F1
#
_entry.id   AF-A0A3M7FDQ6-F1
#
_cell.length_a   1.000
_cell.length_b   1.000
_cell.length_c   1.000
_cell.angle_alpha   90.00
_cell.angle_beta   90.00
_cell.angle_gamma   90.00
#
_symmetry.space_group_name_H-M   'P 1'
#
loop_
_entity.id
_entity.type
_entity.pdbx_description
1 polymer ?
#
loop_
_entity_poly.entity_id
_entity_poly.type
_entity_poly.pdbx_seq_one_letter_code
_entity_poly.pdbx_strand_id
1 'polypeptide(L)'
;MQSGQLHAEDGDFNTAFSYFIESMEGYHSQDEPAKATSALQYMLLCKVMMNANDDVENLMTSKHALRYAGKNLDAMKAVARAHNNRSLEEYETALHNFRYELGSDRFIASHLRRLYDSMLEQNLIKVIEPFSRVEISHVAQMVGLDVQQVERKLSQMILDRVLIGVLDQGAGVLIIYEESERDKGYDAALDTIDKLNNVVEVLYGNQATLLE
;
A
#
# COMPACT_ATOMS: atom_id res chain seq x y z
N MET A 1 -22.26 -10.20 2.72
CA MET A 1 -21.67 -9.30 1.70
C MET A 1 -21.21 -7.97 2.33
N GLN A 2 -22.07 -7.21 3.00
CA GLN A 2 -21.70 -5.93 3.64
C GLN A 2 -20.63 -6.08 4.74
N SER A 3 -20.72 -7.11 5.58
CA SER A 3 -19.69 -7.38 6.61
C SER A 3 -18.31 -7.66 5.98
N GLY A 4 -18.28 -8.36 4.83
CA GLY A 4 -17.03 -8.60 4.10
C GLY A 4 -16.43 -7.32 3.51
N GLN A 5 -17.27 -6.38 3.05
CA GLN A 5 -16.80 -5.08 2.58
C GLN A 5 -16.18 -4.25 3.71
N LEU A 6 -16.79 -4.24 4.89
CA LEU A 6 -16.26 -3.54 6.07
C LEU A 6 -14.87 -4.07 6.46
N HIS A 7 -14.73 -5.39 6.61
CA HIS A 7 -13.45 -6.00 6.95
C HIS A 7 -12.36 -5.75 5.90
N ALA A 8 -12.73 -5.71 4.61
CA ALA A 8 -11.80 -5.38 3.54
C ALA A 8 -11.36 -3.91 3.58
N GLU A 9 -12.25 -2.98 3.94
CA GLU A 9 -11.89 -1.57 4.12
C GLU A 9 -10.88 -1.38 5.27
N ASP A 10 -11.05 -2.16 6.36
CA ASP A 10 -10.13 -2.21 7.51
C ASP A 10 -8.79 -2.93 7.20
N GLY A 11 -8.66 -3.54 6.01
CA GLY A 11 -7.45 -4.25 5.57
C GLY A 11 -7.38 -5.71 6.01
N ASP A 12 -8.41 -6.25 6.68
CA ASP A 12 -8.51 -7.67 7.00
C ASP A 12 -9.15 -8.46 5.84
N PHE A 13 -8.33 -8.73 4.83
CA PHE A 13 -8.75 -9.46 3.63
C PHE A 13 -9.00 -10.95 3.87
N ASN A 14 -8.43 -11.54 4.93
CA ASN A 14 -8.66 -12.95 5.29
C ASN A 14 -10.09 -13.15 5.79
N THR A 15 -10.50 -12.33 6.76
CA THR A 15 -11.85 -12.39 7.31
C THR A 15 -12.89 -11.98 6.26
N ALA A 16 -12.59 -10.94 5.48
CA ALA A 16 -13.44 -10.52 4.37
C ALA A 16 -13.69 -11.65 3.35
N PHE A 17 -12.63 -12.40 2.99
CA PHE A 17 -12.71 -13.52 2.06
C PHE A 17 -13.68 -14.61 2.54
N SER A 18 -13.63 -14.97 3.83
CA SER A 18 -14.56 -15.95 4.43
C SER A 18 -16.02 -15.49 4.32
N TYR A 19 -16.31 -14.22 4.66
CA TYR A 19 -17.66 -13.67 4.51
C TYR A 19 -18.13 -13.60 3.05
N PHE A 20 -17.21 -13.41 2.10
CA PHE A 20 -17.55 -13.43 0.68
C PHE A 20 -17.82 -14.84 0.15
N ILE A 21 -17.14 -15.88 0.64
CA ILE A 21 -17.48 -17.28 0.34
C ILE A 21 -18.91 -17.59 0.77
N GLU A 22 -19.24 -17.32 2.03
CA GLU A 22 -20.59 -17.59 2.57
C GLU A 22 -21.66 -16.83 1.78
N SER A 23 -21.37 -15.58 1.41
CA SER A 23 -22.27 -14.76 0.59
C SER A 23 -22.44 -15.34 -0.82
N MET A 24 -21.36 -15.83 -1.44
CA MET A 24 -21.38 -16.42 -2.78
C MET A 24 -22.19 -17.71 -2.80
N GLU A 25 -21.99 -18.60 -1.82
CA GLU A 25 -22.79 -19.83 -1.67
C GLU A 25 -24.27 -19.51 -1.41
N GLY A 26 -24.55 -18.51 -0.58
CA GLY A 26 -25.90 -18.01 -0.33
C GLY A 26 -26.58 -17.55 -1.62
N TYR A 27 -25.94 -16.68 -2.41
CA TYR A 27 -26.50 -16.19 -3.68
C TYR A 27 -26.57 -17.29 -4.76
N HIS A 28 -25.65 -18.25 -4.75
CA HIS A 28 -25.71 -19.42 -5.61
C HIS A 28 -26.94 -20.27 -5.31
N SER A 29 -27.24 -20.51 -4.03
CA SER A 29 -28.40 -21.30 -3.60
C SER A 29 -29.74 -20.62 -3.91
N GLN A 30 -29.76 -19.29 -3.96
CA GLN A 30 -30.92 -18.46 -4.30
C GLN A 30 -31.07 -18.19 -5.80
N ASP A 31 -30.17 -18.74 -6.63
CA ASP A 31 -30.11 -18.55 -8.09
C ASP A 31 -30.09 -17.07 -8.51
N GLU A 32 -29.34 -16.24 -7.76
CA GLU A 32 -29.07 -14.83 -8.08
C GLU A 32 -27.67 -14.67 -8.72
N PRO A 33 -27.51 -14.92 -10.05
CA PRO A 33 -26.20 -15.00 -10.70
C PRO A 33 -25.41 -13.70 -10.66
N ALA A 34 -26.09 -12.54 -10.73
CA ALA A 34 -25.42 -11.24 -10.71
C ALA A 34 -24.69 -10.99 -9.37
N LYS A 35 -25.36 -11.25 -8.23
CA LYS A 35 -24.75 -11.04 -6.90
C LYS A 35 -23.69 -12.09 -6.59
N ALA A 36 -23.89 -13.34 -7.04
CA ALA A 36 -22.87 -14.38 -6.94
C ALA A 36 -21.59 -14.01 -7.72
N THR A 37 -21.74 -13.40 -8.90
CA THR A 37 -20.60 -12.91 -9.70
C THR A 37 -19.87 -11.78 -9.00
N SER A 38 -20.58 -10.80 -8.44
CA SER A 38 -19.96 -9.71 -7.66
C SER A 38 -19.23 -10.22 -6.42
N ALA A 39 -19.82 -11.18 -5.69
CA ALA A 39 -19.15 -11.81 -4.54
C ALA A 39 -17.85 -12.51 -4.95
N LEU A 40 -17.85 -13.21 -6.09
CA LEU A 40 -16.64 -13.84 -6.62
C LEU A 40 -15.57 -12.82 -7.04
N GLN A 41 -15.96 -11.67 -7.62
CA GLN A 41 -15.02 -10.59 -7.91
C GLN A 41 -14.38 -10.03 -6.64
N TYR A 42 -15.15 -9.87 -5.56
CA TYR A 42 -14.60 -9.41 -4.28
C TYR A 42 -13.64 -10.43 -3.66
N MET A 43 -13.96 -11.74 -3.78
CA MET A 43 -13.04 -12.79 -3.34
C MET A 43 -11.71 -12.73 -4.10
N LEU A 44 -11.76 -12.58 -5.43
CA LEU A 44 -10.56 -12.43 -6.26
C LEU A 44 -9.75 -11.20 -5.85
N LEU A 45 -10.43 -10.06 -5.66
CA LEU A 45 -9.80 -8.82 -5.22
C LEU A 45 -9.08 -9.01 -3.87
N CYS A 46 -9.71 -9.65 -2.88
CA CYS A 46 -9.06 -9.94 -1.59
C CYS A 46 -7.78 -10.76 -1.77
N LYS A 47 -7.80 -11.81 -2.61
CA LYS A 47 -6.62 -12.63 -2.88
C LYS A 47 -5.51 -11.86 -3.59
N VAL A 48 -5.86 -10.95 -4.50
CA VAL A 48 -4.90 -10.03 -5.12
C VAL A 48 -4.30 -9.07 -4.09
N MET A 49 -5.10 -8.45 -3.21
CA MET A 49 -4.59 -7.56 -2.14
C MET A 49 -3.67 -8.29 -1.17
N MET A 50 -3.87 -9.60 -0.98
CA MET A 50 -3.03 -10.44 -0.12
C MET A 50 -1.73 -10.92 -0.76
N ASN A 51 -1.44 -10.55 -2.03
CA ASN A 51 -0.32 -11.06 -2.80
C ASN A 51 -0.33 -12.60 -3.00
N ALA A 52 -1.50 -13.24 -2.91
CA ALA A 52 -1.66 -14.70 -3.01
C ALA A 52 -1.99 -15.12 -4.45
N ASN A 53 -1.04 -14.99 -5.37
CA ASN A 53 -1.27 -15.20 -6.81
C ASN A 53 -1.66 -16.65 -7.15
N ASP A 54 -1.08 -17.64 -6.48
CA ASP A 54 -1.41 -19.06 -6.67
C ASP A 54 -2.88 -19.35 -6.33
N ASP A 55 -3.39 -18.71 -5.26
CA ASP A 55 -4.79 -18.83 -4.86
C ASP A 55 -5.74 -18.18 -5.88
N VAL A 56 -5.31 -17.12 -6.57
CA VAL A 56 -6.10 -16.49 -7.63
C VAL A 56 -6.26 -17.45 -8.81
N GLU A 57 -5.18 -18.12 -9.25
CA GLU A 57 -5.27 -19.10 -10.34
C GLU A 57 -6.13 -20.31 -9.97
N ASN A 58 -6.00 -20.80 -8.73
CA ASN A 58 -6.83 -21.87 -8.19
C ASN A 58 -8.31 -21.46 -8.10
N LEU A 59 -8.60 -20.23 -7.69
CA LEU A 59 -9.97 -19.74 -7.61
C LEU A 59 -10.60 -19.60 -9.01
N MET A 60 -9.83 -19.20 -10.01
CA MET A 60 -10.27 -19.06 -11.40
C MET A 60 -10.54 -20.40 -12.09
N THR A 61 -9.90 -21.49 -11.66
CA THR A 61 -10.17 -22.86 -12.16
C THR A 61 -11.31 -23.56 -11.42
N SER A 62 -11.86 -22.94 -10.37
CA SER A 62 -12.96 -23.50 -9.60
C SER A 62 -14.25 -23.65 -10.42
N LYS A 63 -15.08 -24.63 -10.02
CA LYS A 63 -16.39 -24.88 -10.64
C LYS A 63 -17.31 -23.65 -10.64
N HIS A 64 -17.23 -22.82 -9.60
CA HIS A 64 -18.01 -21.60 -9.49
C HIS A 64 -17.50 -20.53 -10.46
N ALA A 65 -16.17 -20.36 -10.60
CA ALA A 65 -15.60 -19.44 -11.57
C ALA A 65 -15.91 -19.82 -13.02
N LEU A 66 -15.92 -21.12 -13.35
CA LEU A 66 -16.33 -21.61 -14.66
C LEU A 66 -17.82 -21.34 -14.95
N ARG A 67 -18.69 -21.46 -13.94
CA ARG A 67 -20.14 -21.19 -14.08
C ARG A 67 -20.47 -19.71 -14.23
N TYR A 68 -19.74 -18.85 -13.53
CA TYR A 68 -19.93 -17.39 -13.53
C TYR A 68 -18.90 -16.64 -14.39
N ALA A 69 -18.31 -17.33 -15.37
CA ALA A 69 -17.31 -16.75 -16.26
C ALA A 69 -17.87 -15.56 -17.05
N GLY A 70 -17.07 -14.51 -17.18
CA GLY A 70 -17.43 -13.31 -17.95
C GLY A 70 -16.33 -12.26 -17.92
N LYS A 71 -16.56 -11.16 -18.65
CA LYS A 71 -15.58 -10.05 -18.78
C LYS A 71 -15.11 -9.48 -17.44
N ASN A 72 -16.01 -9.48 -16.45
CA ASN A 72 -15.73 -9.04 -15.08
C ASN A 72 -14.63 -9.87 -14.40
N LEU A 73 -14.59 -11.18 -14.64
CA LEU A 73 -13.55 -12.07 -14.12
C LEU A 73 -12.27 -11.96 -14.94
N ASP A 74 -12.38 -11.81 -16.27
CA ASP A 74 -11.22 -11.60 -17.14
C ASP A 74 -10.48 -10.32 -16.79
N ALA A 75 -11.21 -9.26 -16.43
CA ALA A 75 -10.65 -8.02 -15.93
C ALA A 75 -9.84 -8.24 -14.64
N MET A 76 -10.40 -8.95 -13.66
CA MET A 76 -9.70 -9.29 -12.41
C MET A 76 -8.45 -10.14 -12.66
N LYS A 77 -8.53 -11.08 -13.61
CA LYS A 77 -7.38 -11.90 -14.01
C LYS A 77 -6.27 -11.07 -14.64
N ALA A 78 -6.60 -10.11 -15.50
CA ALA A 78 -5.63 -9.22 -16.11
C ALA A 78 -4.92 -8.35 -15.05
N VAL A 79 -5.68 -7.80 -14.10
CA VAL A 79 -5.16 -7.03 -12.96
C VAL A 79 -4.25 -7.89 -12.08
N ALA A 80 -4.67 -9.11 -11.75
CA ALA A 80 -3.87 -10.05 -10.94
C ALA A 80 -2.55 -10.41 -11.63
N ARG A 81 -2.58 -10.63 -12.95
CA ARG A 81 -1.39 -10.93 -13.75
C ARG A 81 -0.42 -9.74 -13.76
N ALA A 82 -0.92 -8.53 -14.02
CA ALA A 82 -0.10 -7.32 -14.01
C ALA A 82 0.55 -7.07 -12.65
N HIS A 83 -0.22 -7.30 -11.58
CA HIS A 83 0.28 -7.24 -10.20
C HIS A 83 1.38 -8.28 -9.93
N ASN A 84 1.21 -9.53 -10.35
CA ASN A 84 2.23 -10.58 -10.22
C ASN A 84 3.51 -10.25 -11.00
N ASN A 85 3.37 -9.73 -12.21
CA ASN A 85 4.48 -9.28 -13.04
C ASN A 85 5.15 -8.00 -12.53
N ARG A 86 4.57 -7.34 -11.51
CA ARG A 86 4.99 -6.02 -11.00
C ARG A 86 5.09 -4.94 -12.08
N SER A 87 4.30 -5.08 -13.15
CA SER A 87 4.32 -4.18 -14.30
C SER A 87 3.21 -3.15 -14.17
N LEU A 88 3.57 -1.88 -13.97
CA LEU A 88 2.61 -0.77 -13.97
C LEU A 88 1.97 -0.59 -15.36
N GLU A 89 2.74 -0.77 -16.43
CA GLU A 89 2.24 -0.61 -17.80
C GLU A 89 1.14 -1.63 -18.13
N GLU A 90 1.34 -2.90 -17.77
CA GLU A 90 0.30 -3.92 -17.93
C GLU A 90 -0.94 -3.61 -17.08
N TYR A 91 -0.72 -3.05 -15.90
CA TYR A 91 -1.80 -2.68 -14.98
C TYR A 91 -2.65 -1.52 -15.51
N GLU A 92 -2.03 -0.45 -16.00
CA GLU A 92 -2.72 0.66 -16.64
C GLU A 92 -3.46 0.24 -17.90
N THR A 93 -2.84 -0.62 -18.72
CA THR A 93 -3.47 -1.20 -19.91
C THR A 93 -4.72 -2.01 -19.53
N ALA A 94 -4.63 -2.82 -18.47
CA ALA A 94 -5.77 -3.57 -17.96
C ALA A 94 -6.89 -2.64 -17.45
N LEU A 95 -6.56 -1.60 -16.66
CA LEU A 95 -7.52 -0.61 -16.20
C LEU A 95 -8.21 0.15 -17.34
N HIS A 96 -7.47 0.49 -18.40
CA HIS A 96 -8.01 1.17 -19.56
C HIS A 96 -8.96 0.26 -20.36
N ASN A 97 -8.56 -0.98 -20.61
CA ASN A 97 -9.34 -1.93 -21.40
C ASN A 97 -10.64 -2.36 -20.71
N PHE A 98 -10.61 -2.48 -19.38
CA PHE A 98 -11.75 -2.93 -18.57
C PHE A 98 -12.36 -1.79 -17.73
N ARG A 99 -12.32 -0.56 -18.24
CA ARG A 99 -12.76 0.64 -17.51
C ARG A 99 -14.22 0.58 -17.08
N TYR A 100 -15.10 -0.02 -17.88
CA TYR A 100 -16.52 -0.13 -17.57
C TYR A 100 -16.78 -1.16 -16.48
N GLU A 101 -16.10 -2.30 -16.57
CA GLU A 101 -16.22 -3.42 -15.65
C GLU A 101 -15.65 -3.07 -14.28
N LEU A 102 -14.44 -2.50 -14.24
CA LEU A 102 -13.73 -2.15 -13.00
C LEU A 102 -14.19 -0.82 -12.38
N GLY A 103 -14.72 0.10 -13.19
CA GLY A 103 -15.21 1.40 -12.74
C GLY A 103 -16.67 1.41 -12.29
N SER A 104 -17.45 0.38 -12.65
CA SER A 104 -18.86 0.27 -12.26
C SER A 104 -19.06 0.10 -10.76
N ASP A 105 -18.08 -0.49 -10.07
CA ASP A 105 -18.14 -0.81 -8.66
C ASP A 105 -17.17 0.07 -7.85
N ARG A 106 -17.73 0.87 -6.94
CA ARG A 106 -16.97 1.78 -6.08
C ARG A 106 -16.02 1.03 -5.14
N PHE A 107 -16.42 -0.14 -4.64
CA PHE A 107 -15.60 -0.93 -3.73
C PHE A 107 -14.38 -1.50 -4.46
N ILE A 108 -14.56 -2.00 -5.69
CA ILE A 108 -13.45 -2.47 -6.50
C ILE A 108 -12.53 -1.31 -6.88
N ALA A 109 -13.08 -0.20 -7.36
CA ALA A 109 -12.30 0.94 -7.82
C ALA A 109 -11.43 1.56 -6.72
N SER A 110 -11.90 1.59 -5.46
CA SER A 110 -11.10 2.10 -4.34
C SER A 110 -9.90 1.21 -4.02
N HIS A 111 -10.09 -0.11 -4.01
CA HIS A 111 -9.03 -1.07 -3.75
C HIS A 111 -8.03 -1.18 -4.89
N LEU A 112 -8.47 -1.08 -6.15
CA LEU A 112 -7.56 -1.02 -7.29
C LEU A 112 -6.66 0.23 -7.25
N ARG A 113 -7.18 1.37 -6.82
CA ARG A 113 -6.34 2.56 -6.61
C ARG A 113 -5.28 2.33 -5.52
N ARG A 114 -5.67 1.73 -4.39
CA ARG A 114 -4.72 1.37 -3.32
C ARG A 114 -3.64 0.40 -3.81
N LEU A 115 -4.04 -0.57 -4.63
CA LEU A 115 -3.11 -1.53 -5.23
C LEU A 115 -2.13 -0.83 -6.18
N TYR A 116 -2.61 0.08 -7.03
CA TYR A 116 -1.75 0.89 -7.89
C TYR A 116 -0.72 1.69 -7.08
N ASP A 117 -1.17 2.37 -6.02
CA ASP A 117 -0.30 3.17 -5.17
C ASP A 117 0.79 2.31 -4.50
N SER A 118 0.44 1.09 -4.08
CA SER A 118 1.37 0.12 -3.49
C SER A 118 2.37 -0.44 -4.52
N MET A 119 1.90 -0.79 -5.72
CA MET A 119 2.77 -1.24 -6.81
C MET A 119 3.76 -0.16 -7.24
N LEU A 120 3.30 1.09 -7.35
CA LEU A 120 4.14 2.24 -7.67
C LEU A 120 5.21 2.44 -6.60
N GLU A 121 4.84 2.36 -5.33
CA GLU A 121 5.76 2.47 -4.21
C GLU A 121 6.85 1.41 -4.23
N GLN A 122 6.47 0.14 -4.41
CA GLN A 122 7.43 -0.97 -4.52
C GLN A 122 8.38 -0.82 -5.71
N ASN A 123 7.86 -0.37 -6.86
CA ASN A 123 8.69 -0.13 -8.04
C ASN A 123 9.64 1.05 -7.83
N LEU A 124 9.20 2.12 -7.16
CA LEU A 124 10.08 3.24 -6.79
C LEU A 124 11.19 2.77 -5.86
N ILE A 125 10.87 2.00 -4.80
CA ILE A 125 11.89 1.46 -3.87
C ILE A 125 12.95 0.66 -4.64
N LYS A 126 12.53 -0.24 -5.53
CA LYS A 126 13.46 -1.07 -6.32
C LYS A 126 14.35 -0.23 -7.24
N VAL A 127 13.81 0.84 -7.82
CA VAL A 127 14.54 1.73 -8.72
C VAL A 127 15.57 2.57 -7.97
N ILE A 128 15.24 3.01 -6.76
CA ILE A 128 16.08 3.93 -5.98
C ILE A 128 17.08 3.21 -5.06
N GLU A 129 16.81 1.97 -4.65
CA GLU A 129 17.63 1.15 -3.75
C GLU A 129 19.14 1.13 -4.10
N PRO A 130 19.58 1.00 -5.37
CA PRO A 130 21.01 0.95 -5.68
C PRO A 130 21.72 2.31 -5.65
N PHE A 131 21.01 3.43 -5.42
CA PHE A 131 21.56 4.77 -5.52
C PHE A 131 21.53 5.50 -4.18
N SER A 132 22.64 6.15 -3.80
CA SER A 132 22.64 7.10 -2.69
C SER A 132 22.16 8.50 -3.12
N ARG A 133 22.27 8.81 -4.42
CA ARG A 133 21.87 10.09 -5.01
C ARG A 133 21.40 9.85 -6.45
N VAL A 134 20.18 10.24 -6.77
CA VAL A 134 19.58 10.01 -8.10
C VAL A 134 18.73 11.18 -8.57
N GLU A 135 18.84 11.54 -9.85
CA GLU A 135 18.01 12.59 -10.46
C GLU A 135 16.55 12.10 -10.58
N ILE A 136 15.60 12.95 -10.17
CA ILE A 136 14.17 12.60 -10.20
C ILE A 136 13.70 12.37 -11.65
N SER A 137 14.25 13.13 -12.60
CA SER A 137 14.01 12.95 -14.04
C SER A 137 14.37 11.54 -14.54
N HIS A 138 15.45 10.95 -14.02
CA HIS A 138 15.87 9.60 -14.39
C HIS A 138 14.93 8.54 -13.81
N VAL A 139 14.51 8.71 -12.54
CA VAL A 139 13.51 7.84 -11.91
C VAL A 139 12.18 7.90 -12.65
N ALA A 140 11.74 9.11 -13.03
CA ALA A 140 10.52 9.33 -13.79
C ALA A 140 10.53 8.62 -15.15
N GLN A 141 11.64 8.67 -15.89
CA GLN A 141 11.81 7.95 -17.14
C GLN A 141 11.77 6.42 -16.95
N MET A 142 12.38 5.90 -15.89
CA MET A 142 12.38 4.46 -15.62
C MET A 142 11.00 3.93 -15.23
N VAL A 143 10.19 4.73 -14.52
CA VAL A 143 8.84 4.34 -14.10
C VAL A 143 7.80 4.67 -15.19
N GLY A 144 8.10 5.56 -16.13
CA GLY A 144 7.20 5.97 -17.21
C GLY A 144 6.16 7.02 -16.78
N LEU A 145 6.43 7.77 -15.71
CA LEU A 145 5.51 8.77 -15.15
C LEU A 145 6.10 10.18 -15.24
N ASP A 146 5.25 11.18 -15.05
CA ASP A 146 5.69 12.58 -14.99
C ASP A 146 6.50 12.87 -13.73
N VAL A 147 7.49 13.77 -13.86
CA VAL A 147 8.39 14.16 -12.77
C VAL A 147 7.62 14.66 -11.55
N GLN A 148 6.55 15.45 -11.74
CA GLN A 148 5.77 15.99 -10.63
C GLN A 148 4.95 14.91 -9.90
N GLN A 149 4.56 13.83 -10.59
CA GLN A 149 3.86 12.72 -9.94
C GLN A 149 4.84 11.90 -9.09
N VAL A 150 6.01 11.60 -9.64
CA VAL A 150 7.08 10.89 -8.92
C VAL A 150 7.57 11.69 -7.72
N GLU A 151 7.78 13.00 -7.85
CA GLU A 151 8.21 13.87 -6.75
C GLU A 151 7.18 13.90 -5.61
N ARG A 152 5.89 14.02 -5.92
CA ARG A 152 4.82 13.97 -4.92
C ARG A 152 4.77 12.63 -4.20
N LYS A 153 4.90 11.52 -4.93
CA LYS A 153 4.88 10.18 -4.33
C LYS A 153 6.13 9.93 -3.48
N LEU A 154 7.32 10.35 -3.92
CA LEU A 154 8.54 10.28 -3.13
C LEU A 154 8.44 11.13 -1.86
N SER A 155 7.85 12.33 -1.96
CA SER A 155 7.60 13.20 -0.80
C SER A 155 6.70 12.52 0.23
N GLN A 156 5.66 11.84 -0.24
CA GLN A 156 4.77 11.06 0.62
C GLN A 156 5.51 9.88 1.26
N MET A 157 6.32 9.12 0.50
CA MET A 157 7.09 7.99 1.04
C MET A 157 8.09 8.41 2.13
N ILE A 158 8.68 9.60 2.00
CA ILE A 158 9.55 10.19 3.03
C ILE A 158 8.74 10.56 4.28
N LEU A 159 7.56 11.17 4.10
CA LEU A 159 6.67 11.52 5.21
C LEU A 159 6.17 10.29 5.97
N ASP A 160 5.81 9.24 5.24
CA ASP A 160 5.35 7.95 5.77
C ASP A 160 6.50 7.11 6.37
N ARG A 161 7.74 7.62 6.37
CA ARG A 161 8.98 6.96 6.82
C ARG A 161 9.27 5.62 6.14
N VAL A 162 8.72 5.40 4.96
CA VAL A 162 9.05 4.23 4.12
C VAL A 162 10.43 4.41 3.50
N LEU A 163 10.80 5.64 3.17
CA LEU A 163 12.11 6.01 2.62
C LEU A 163 12.79 7.03 3.54
N ILE A 164 14.06 6.77 3.89
CA ILE A 164 14.89 7.75 4.60
C ILE A 164 15.69 8.53 3.56
N GLY A 165 15.21 9.73 3.25
CA GLY A 165 15.81 10.56 2.23
C GLY A 165 15.33 12.00 2.28
N VAL A 166 15.98 12.84 1.49
CA VAL A 166 15.61 14.25 1.29
C VAL A 166 15.53 14.53 -0.21
N LEU A 167 14.48 15.25 -0.61
CA LEU A 167 14.32 15.76 -1.96
C LEU A 167 14.92 17.16 -2.05
N ASP A 168 15.93 17.32 -2.91
CA ASP A 168 16.46 18.63 -3.29
C ASP A 168 15.75 19.10 -4.56
N GLN A 169 14.75 19.96 -4.40
CA GLN A 169 13.98 20.53 -5.50
C GLN A 169 14.78 21.51 -6.37
N GLY A 170 15.84 22.13 -5.82
CA GLY A 170 16.68 23.06 -6.58
C GLY A 170 17.59 22.33 -7.56
N ALA A 171 18.17 21.21 -7.12
CA ALA A 171 18.98 20.34 -7.96
C ALA A 171 18.15 19.30 -8.75
N GLY A 172 16.91 19.03 -8.35
CA GLY A 172 16.06 17.99 -8.95
C GLY A 172 16.51 16.56 -8.61
N VAL A 173 17.03 16.35 -7.40
CA VAL A 173 17.71 15.12 -7.00
C VAL A 173 17.13 14.58 -5.70
N LEU A 174 16.97 13.25 -5.63
CA LEU A 174 16.69 12.51 -4.41
C LEU A 174 18.01 12.06 -3.78
N ILE A 175 18.20 12.39 -2.50
CA ILE A 175 19.34 11.94 -1.69
C ILE A 175 18.81 10.93 -0.67
N ILE A 176 19.38 9.73 -0.68
CA ILE A 176 18.97 8.62 0.20
C ILE A 176 20.03 8.44 1.27
N TYR A 177 19.57 8.26 2.50
CA TYR A 177 20.43 7.99 3.65
C TYR A 177 20.21 6.57 4.13
N GLU A 178 21.28 5.93 4.57
CA GLU A 178 21.17 4.73 5.38
C GLU A 178 20.62 5.12 6.76
N GLU A 179 19.80 4.25 7.34
CA GLU A 179 19.31 4.45 8.70
C GLU A 179 20.50 4.43 9.66
N SER A 180 20.89 5.60 10.17
CA SER A 180 21.89 5.67 11.22
C SER A 180 21.28 5.08 12.49
N GLU A 181 21.84 3.99 13.00
CA GLU A 181 21.48 3.48 14.32
C GLU A 181 21.63 4.61 15.34
N ARG A 182 20.56 4.88 16.10
CA ARG A 182 20.64 5.80 17.24
C ARG A 182 21.61 5.21 18.24
N ASP A 183 22.74 5.87 18.42
CA ASP A 183 23.71 5.47 19.43
C ASP A 183 23.13 5.74 20.82
N LYS A 184 22.91 4.65 21.56
CA LYS A 184 22.40 4.65 22.93
C LYS A 184 23.26 5.49 23.88
N GLY A 185 24.53 5.72 23.54
CA GLY A 185 25.44 6.61 24.25
C GLY A 185 25.00 8.07 24.18
N TYR A 186 24.54 8.56 23.02
CA TYR A 186 24.02 9.92 22.90
C TYR A 186 22.71 10.10 23.67
N ASP A 187 21.81 9.12 23.59
CA ASP A 187 20.55 9.15 24.34
C ASP A 187 20.82 9.15 25.86
N ALA A 188 21.74 8.31 26.33
CA ALA A 188 22.14 8.28 27.74
C ALA A 188 22.82 9.60 28.18
N ALA A 189 23.62 10.22 27.31
CA ALA A 189 24.26 11.51 27.59
C ALA A 189 23.22 12.63 27.72
N LEU A 190 22.24 12.70 26.81
CA LEU A 190 21.13 13.65 26.88
C LEU A 190 20.33 13.47 28.18
N ASP A 191 19.99 12.23 28.53
CA ASP A 191 19.31 11.89 29.78
C ASP A 191 20.10 12.35 31.01
N THR A 192 21.43 12.22 31.00
CA THR A 192 22.27 12.71 32.10
C THR A 192 22.30 14.23 32.20
N ILE A 193 22.31 14.94 31.06
CA ILE A 193 22.26 16.41 31.02
C ILE A 193 20.93 16.90 31.59
N ASP A 194 19.82 16.28 31.23
CA ASP A 194 18.50 16.62 31.78
C ASP A 194 18.42 16.37 33.29
N LYS A 195 18.95 15.23 33.77
CA LYS A 195 19.02 14.93 35.20
C LYS A 195 19.88 15.94 35.96
N LEU A 196 21.01 16.35 35.40
CA LEU A 196 21.86 17.38 36.01
C LEU A 196 21.14 18.72 36.09
N ASN A 197 20.40 19.12 35.05
CA ASN A 197 19.63 20.35 35.07
C ASN A 197 18.58 20.36 36.20
N ASN A 198 17.84 19.26 36.35
CA ASN A 198 16.87 19.09 37.44
C ASN A 198 17.52 19.22 38.83
N VAL A 199 18.73 18.65 39.02
CA VAL A 199 19.47 18.78 40.28
C VAL A 199 19.88 20.23 40.54
N VAL A 200 20.31 20.96 39.52
CA VAL A 200 20.65 22.38 39.64
C VAL A 200 19.42 23.20 40.04
N GLU A 201 18.26 22.96 39.42
CA GLU A 201 17.01 23.65 39.80
C GLU A 201 16.62 23.40 41.26
N VAL A 202 16.72 22.15 41.72
CA VAL A 202 16.44 21.78 43.12
C VAL A 202 17.39 22.48 44.09
N LEU A 203 18.68 22.61 43.74
CA LEU A 203 19.66 23.32 44.57
C LEU A 203 19.35 24.81 44.66
N TYR A 204 18.99 25.46 43.55
CA TYR A 204 18.55 26.87 43.58
C TYR A 204 17.27 27.05 44.39
N GLY A 205 16.29 26.15 44.25
CA GLY A 205 15.05 26.17 45.03
C GLY A 205 15.30 26.00 46.54
N ASN A 206 16.16 25.06 46.92
CA ASN A 206 16.52 24.84 48.33
C ASN A 206 17.32 26.00 48.93
N GLN A 207 18.17 26.65 48.14
CA GLN A 207 18.94 27.80 48.62
C GLN A 207 18.04 29.04 48.78
N ALA A 208 17.03 29.20 47.91
CA ALA A 208 16.02 30.24 48.05
C ALA A 208 15.14 30.04 49.29
N THR A 209 14.76 28.80 49.62
CA THR A 209 13.97 28.51 50.83
C THR A 209 14.77 28.58 52.13
N LEU A 210 16.11 28.50 52.07
CA LEU A 210 17.01 28.69 53.22
C LEU A 210 17.27 30.17 53.56
N LEU A 211 16.88 31.10 52.68
CA LEU A 211 17.04 32.55 52.84
C LEU A 211 15.76 33.25 53.34
N GLU A 212 14.65 32.53 53.47
CA GLU A 212 13.42 32.93 54.19
C GLU A 212 13.44 32.42 55.65
#